data_AF-A0A5R8Q8C9-F1
#
_entry.id   AF-A0A5R8Q8C9-F1
#
_cell.length_a   1.000
_cell.length_b   1.000
_cell.length_c   1.000
_cell.angle_alpha   90.00
_cell.angle_beta   90.00
_cell.angle_gamma   90.00
#
_symmetry.space_group_name_H-M   'P 1'
#
loop_
_entity.id
_entity.type
_entity.pdbx_description
1 polymer ?
#
loop_
_entity_poly.entity_id
_entity_poly.type
_entity_poly.pdbx_seq_one_letter_code
_entity_poly.pdbx_strand_id
1 'polypeptide(L)'
;MAMIIDLDSPTEAIYKAYVDSNDDEERTYLGASIIGEECESKLWYGFRWAMTPEQFDGRMLRLFQTGHHEEARMIDDLRRASLEVWDRDSDTGEQFGVSDVGGYFRGHADGFLVGVIEAPTTPHLFEAKTHNTKSFAKLKAEGVCKAKPLHYAQMQVYMHLMSLTRVLSRCPQGHRRSAR
;
A
#
# COMPACT_ATOMS: atom_id res chain seq x y z
N MET A 1 41.07 -6.64 18.58
CA MET A 1 39.74 -7.23 18.85
C MET A 1 38.72 -6.22 18.39
N ALA A 2 37.85 -6.56 17.43
CA ALA A 2 36.79 -5.64 16.99
C ALA A 2 35.71 -5.57 18.08
N MET A 3 35.30 -4.35 18.43
CA MET A 3 34.29 -4.11 19.45
C MET A 3 32.93 -3.91 18.77
N ILE A 4 31.91 -4.64 19.20
CA ILE A 4 30.53 -4.49 18.72
C ILE A 4 29.86 -3.42 19.56
N ILE A 5 29.35 -2.38 18.91
CA ILE A 5 28.63 -1.28 19.55
C ILE A 5 27.18 -1.69 19.74
N ASP A 6 26.58 -1.28 20.86
CA ASP A 6 25.15 -1.44 21.11
C ASP A 6 24.31 -0.67 20.07
N LEU A 7 23.35 -1.34 19.46
CA LEU A 7 22.61 -0.85 18.29
C LEU A 7 21.42 0.05 18.65
N ASP A 8 21.08 0.16 19.94
CA ASP A 8 19.91 0.90 20.39
C ASP A 8 20.05 2.42 20.09
N SER A 9 21.21 3.01 20.40
CA SER A 9 21.45 4.45 20.15
C SER A 9 21.42 4.83 18.66
N PRO A 10 22.10 4.12 17.74
CA PRO A 10 21.98 4.36 16.31
C PRO A 10 20.56 4.14 15.76
N THR A 11 19.82 3.16 16.29
CA THR A 11 18.46 2.86 15.81
C THR A 11 17.48 3.98 16.16
N GLU A 12 17.54 4.49 17.38
CA GLU A 12 16.72 5.63 17.79
C GLU A 12 17.07 6.91 17.00
N ALA A 13 18.35 7.13 16.70
CA ALA A 13 18.77 8.24 15.84
C ALA A 13 18.18 8.13 14.42
N ILE A 14 18.14 6.91 13.86
CA ILE A 14 17.51 6.66 12.56
C ILE A 14 16.01 6.95 12.63
N TYR A 15 15.28 6.45 13.62
CA TYR A 15 13.84 6.70 13.75
C TYR A 15 13.53 8.17 13.95
N LYS A 16 14.33 8.88 14.75
CA LYS A 16 14.20 10.32 14.88
C LYS A 16 14.37 11.03 13.54
N ALA A 17 15.35 10.63 12.73
CA ALA A 17 15.56 11.21 11.41
C ALA A 17 14.34 11.02 10.48
N TYR A 18 13.65 9.87 10.53
CA TYR A 18 12.40 9.67 9.78
C TYR A 18 11.30 10.62 10.20
N VAL A 19 11.11 10.83 11.51
CA VAL A 19 10.10 11.76 12.04
C VAL A 19 10.43 13.19 11.65
N ASP A 20 11.69 13.60 11.81
CA ASP A 20 12.14 14.97 11.49
C ASP A 20 12.05 15.28 9.99
N SER A 21 12.12 14.27 9.12
CA SER A 21 11.99 14.42 7.67
C SER A 21 10.58 14.17 7.14
N ASN A 22 9.60 13.88 8.00
CA ASN A 22 8.26 13.55 7.57
C ASN A 22 7.46 14.83 7.28
N ASP A 23 7.22 15.10 6.00
CA ASP A 23 6.48 16.26 5.51
C ASP A 23 5.09 15.84 5.00
N ASP A 24 4.29 15.27 5.91
CA ASP A 24 2.97 14.74 5.57
C ASP A 24 1.94 15.88 5.67
N GLU A 25 1.61 16.47 4.52
CA GLU A 25 0.52 17.45 4.43
C GLU A 25 -0.82 16.78 4.74
N GLU A 26 -1.67 17.46 5.52
CA GLU A 26 -2.99 16.95 5.84
C GLU A 26 -3.85 16.85 4.57
N ARG A 27 -4.22 15.62 4.21
CA ARG A 27 -5.00 15.35 3.01
C ARG A 27 -6.35 16.04 3.07
N THR A 28 -6.70 16.83 2.07
CA THR A 28 -8.01 17.49 1.94
C THR A 28 -9.09 16.58 1.32
N TYR A 29 -8.99 15.26 1.51
CA TYR A 29 -9.96 14.28 1.02
C TYR A 29 -9.96 13.01 1.87
N LEU A 30 -11.08 12.29 1.86
CA LEU A 30 -11.16 10.94 2.43
C LEU A 30 -10.46 9.94 1.50
N GLY A 31 -9.42 9.28 2.01
CA GLY A 31 -8.65 8.30 1.25
C GLY A 31 -9.41 7.00 1.02
N ALA A 32 -9.39 6.47 -0.21
CA ALA A 32 -9.98 5.17 -0.52
C ALA A 32 -9.38 4.01 0.30
N SER A 33 -8.13 4.14 0.77
CA SER A 33 -7.47 3.12 1.60
C SER A 33 -8.10 2.92 2.99
N ILE A 34 -8.86 3.90 3.49
CA ILE A 34 -9.51 3.81 4.80
C ILE A 34 -10.99 3.47 4.70
N ILE A 35 -11.58 3.42 3.50
CA ILE A 35 -13.04 3.32 3.31
C ILE A 35 -13.68 2.07 3.92
N GLY A 36 -12.90 0.99 4.11
CA GLY A 36 -13.35 -0.23 4.78
C GLY A 36 -13.22 -0.22 6.30
N GLU A 37 -12.92 0.92 6.92
CA GLU A 37 -12.90 1.10 8.37
C GLU A 37 -14.28 0.76 8.97
N GLU A 38 -14.29 -0.05 10.03
CA GLU A 38 -15.54 -0.53 10.64
C GLU A 38 -16.25 0.56 11.43
N CYS A 39 -15.49 1.53 11.93
CA CYS A 39 -16.02 2.66 12.67
C CYS A 39 -16.47 3.77 11.71
N GLU A 40 -17.76 3.79 11.39
CA GLU A 40 -18.35 4.83 10.53
C GLU A 40 -18.13 6.26 11.08
N SER A 41 -18.10 6.42 12.41
CA SER A 41 -17.79 7.71 13.03
C SER A 41 -16.38 8.17 12.71
N LYS A 42 -15.41 7.25 12.61
CA LYS A 42 -14.04 7.57 12.22
C LYS A 42 -13.99 8.07 10.77
N LEU A 43 -14.70 7.41 9.87
CA LEU A 43 -14.84 7.86 8.48
C LEU A 43 -15.48 9.25 8.40
N TRP A 44 -16.56 9.48 9.15
CA TRP A 44 -17.26 10.76 9.17
C TRP A 44 -16.39 11.92 9.65
N TYR A 45 -15.67 11.73 10.76
CA TYR A 45 -14.76 12.75 11.28
C TYR A 45 -13.56 12.98 10.36
N GLY A 46 -13.03 11.92 9.74
CA GLY A 46 -11.95 12.03 8.76
C GLY A 46 -12.38 12.82 7.51
N PHE A 47 -13.58 12.56 7.00
CA PHE A 47 -14.16 13.32 5.88
C PHE A 47 -14.35 14.82 6.19
N ARG A 48 -14.43 15.19 7.46
CA ARG A 48 -14.66 16.56 7.94
C ARG A 48 -13.41 17.27 8.46
N TRP A 49 -12.24 16.63 8.46
CA TRP A 49 -11.03 17.13 9.15
C TRP A 49 -11.29 17.48 10.62
N ALA A 50 -12.16 16.71 11.26
CA ALA A 50 -12.58 16.94 12.65
C ALA A 50 -11.77 16.11 13.65
N MET A 51 -10.66 15.50 13.21
CA MET A 51 -9.77 14.67 14.01
C MET A 51 -8.34 15.15 13.84
N THR A 52 -7.57 15.11 14.92
CA THR A 52 -6.14 15.38 14.87
C THR A 52 -5.47 14.39 13.91
N PRO A 53 -4.63 14.84 12.98
CA PRO A 53 -3.86 13.96 12.11
C PRO A 53 -3.09 12.92 12.89
N GLU A 54 -3.04 11.69 12.36
CA GLU A 54 -2.27 10.61 12.96
C GLU A 54 -0.77 10.93 12.85
N GLN A 55 -0.06 10.85 13.97
CA GLN A 55 1.38 10.98 13.99
C GLN A 55 2.01 9.59 14.02
N PHE A 56 2.89 9.32 13.05
CA PHE A 56 3.60 8.04 12.97
C PHE A 56 4.97 8.13 13.64
N ASP A 57 5.33 7.09 14.37
CA ASP A 57 6.69 6.94 14.87
C ASP A 57 7.68 6.62 13.71
N GLY A 58 8.97 6.85 13.95
CA GLY A 58 10.00 6.64 12.92
C GLY A 58 10.12 5.20 12.45
N ARG A 59 9.73 4.22 13.26
CA ARG A 59 9.71 2.81 12.88
C ARG A 59 8.58 2.55 11.87
N MET A 60 7.41 3.13 12.09
CA MET A 60 6.26 3.06 11.19
C MET A 60 6.54 3.77 9.87
N LEU A 61 7.13 4.97 9.91
CA LEU A 61 7.55 5.69 8.70
C LEU A 61 8.56 4.88 7.87
N ARG A 62 9.54 4.27 8.53
CA ARG A 62 10.49 3.35 7.87
C ARG A 62 9.79 2.12 7.29
N LEU A 63 8.75 1.60 7.95
CA LEU A 63 7.97 0.49 7.43
C LEU A 63 7.20 0.89 6.16
N PHE A 64 6.64 2.11 6.11
CA PHE A 64 6.04 2.65 4.89
C PHE A 64 7.06 2.76 3.76
N GLN A 65 8.24 3.33 4.03
CA GLN A 65 9.31 3.38 3.02
C GLN A 65 9.71 1.98 2.51
N THR A 66 9.72 0.98 3.40
CA THR A 66 9.93 -0.42 2.99
C THR A 66 8.84 -0.86 2.02
N GLY A 67 7.57 -0.53 2.28
CA GLY A 67 6.47 -0.78 1.34
C GLY A 67 6.71 -0.17 -0.04
N HIS A 68 7.13 1.09 -0.11
CA HIS A 68 7.38 1.80 -1.37
C HIS A 68 8.51 1.14 -2.18
N HIS A 69 9.60 0.72 -1.52
CA HIS A 69 10.69 0.01 -2.18
C HIS A 69 10.25 -1.37 -2.69
N GLU A 70 9.42 -2.08 -1.92
CA GLU A 70 8.92 -3.40 -2.29
C GLU A 70 7.92 -3.34 -3.44
N GLU A 71 7.08 -2.30 -3.50
CA GLU A 71 6.17 -2.02 -4.62
C GLU A 71 6.94 -1.83 -5.93
N ALA A 72 7.95 -0.94 -5.93
CA ALA A 72 8.80 -0.71 -7.10
C ALA A 72 9.49 -1.99 -7.57
N ARG A 73 10.00 -2.81 -6.64
CA ARG A 73 10.60 -4.10 -6.97
C ARG A 73 9.58 -5.08 -7.57
N MET A 74 8.35 -5.12 -7.03
CA MET A 74 7.30 -6.00 -7.56
C MET A 74 6.89 -5.63 -8.98
N ILE A 75 6.79 -4.33 -9.29
CA ILE A 75 6.50 -3.87 -10.65
C ILE A 75 7.61 -4.34 -11.61
N ASP A 76 8.88 -4.21 -11.23
CA ASP A 76 10.01 -4.72 -12.03
C ASP A 76 9.96 -6.25 -12.19
N ASP A 77 9.67 -6.99 -11.13
CA ASP A 77 9.54 -8.45 -11.17
C ASP A 77 8.40 -8.91 -12.11
N LEU A 78 7.27 -8.21 -12.12
CA LEU A 78 6.14 -8.50 -13.01
C LEU A 78 6.52 -8.23 -14.48
N ARG A 79 7.21 -7.11 -14.75
CA ARG A 79 7.73 -6.80 -16.10
C ARG A 79 8.74 -7.85 -16.58
N ARG A 80 9.66 -8.28 -15.70
CA ARG A 80 10.60 -9.38 -15.99
C ARG A 80 9.89 -10.70 -16.28
N ALA A 81 8.76 -10.94 -15.64
CA ALA A 81 7.89 -12.08 -15.91
C ALA A 81 7.05 -11.93 -17.19
N SER A 82 7.32 -10.91 -18.02
CA SER A 82 6.64 -10.61 -19.28
C SER A 82 5.17 -10.20 -19.13
N LEU A 83 4.78 -9.65 -17.97
CA LEU A 83 3.50 -8.95 -17.83
C LEU A 83 3.66 -7.50 -18.26
N GLU A 84 2.60 -6.96 -18.87
CA GLU A 84 2.51 -5.54 -19.17
C GLU A 84 1.97 -4.84 -17.92
N VAL A 85 2.69 -3.83 -17.42
CA VAL A 85 2.37 -3.14 -16.15
C VAL A 85 2.47 -1.63 -16.34
N TRP A 86 1.37 -0.94 -16.00
CA TRP A 86 1.27 0.51 -15.96
C TRP A 86 1.10 0.97 -14.51
N ASP A 87 2.13 1.55 -13.92
CA ASP A 87 2.11 2.10 -12.56
C ASP A 87 1.89 3.62 -12.52
N ARG A 88 2.16 4.30 -13.64
CA ARG A 88 2.04 5.74 -13.78
C ARG A 88 1.50 6.12 -15.16
N ASP A 89 0.84 7.27 -15.22
CA ASP A 89 0.44 7.92 -16.45
C ASP A 89 1.69 8.39 -17.22
N SER A 90 1.75 8.09 -18.52
CA SER A 90 2.93 8.41 -19.35
C SER A 90 3.10 9.90 -19.61
N ASP A 91 2.02 10.66 -19.58
CA ASP A 91 2.00 12.07 -19.94
C ASP A 91 2.29 12.94 -18.71
N THR A 92 1.76 12.56 -17.54
CA THR A 92 1.94 13.31 -16.28
C THR A 92 3.02 12.76 -15.36
N GLY A 93 3.34 11.46 -15.45
CA GLY A 93 4.20 10.76 -14.52
C GLY A 93 3.55 10.47 -13.15
N GLU A 94 2.27 10.79 -12.99
CA GLU A 94 1.52 10.59 -11.75
C GLU A 94 0.97 9.17 -11.63
N GLN A 95 0.72 8.71 -10.40
CA GLN A 95 0.00 7.46 -10.17
C GLN A 95 -1.45 7.58 -10.64
N PHE A 96 -2.03 6.46 -11.07
CA PHE A 96 -3.42 6.43 -11.50
C PHE A 96 -4.37 6.70 -10.33
N GLY A 97 -5.04 7.85 -10.37
CA GLY A 97 -5.96 8.30 -9.35
C GLY A 97 -7.42 7.97 -9.65
N VAL A 98 -8.21 7.80 -8.58
CA VAL A 98 -9.68 7.90 -8.62
C VAL A 98 -10.12 9.14 -7.84
N SER A 99 -11.23 9.73 -8.26
CA SER A 99 -11.90 10.79 -7.52
C SER A 99 -13.40 10.67 -7.64
N ASP A 100 -14.10 10.88 -6.52
CA ASP A 100 -15.55 10.91 -6.44
C ASP A 100 -15.99 11.95 -5.39
N VAL A 101 -17.30 12.12 -5.20
CA VAL A 101 -17.91 13.03 -4.22
C VAL A 101 -17.37 14.45 -4.41
N GLY A 102 -17.33 14.92 -5.66
CA GLY A 102 -16.86 16.27 -5.99
C GLY A 102 -15.41 16.56 -5.61
N GLY A 103 -14.55 15.54 -5.51
CA GLY A 103 -13.14 15.69 -5.14
C GLY A 103 -12.83 15.35 -3.68
N TYR A 104 -13.85 15.16 -2.84
CA TYR A 104 -13.68 14.88 -1.41
C TYR A 104 -13.41 13.41 -1.10
N PHE A 105 -13.48 12.52 -2.10
CA PHE A 105 -13.04 11.14 -2.00
C PHE A 105 -12.02 10.86 -3.10
N ARG A 106 -10.83 10.38 -2.72
CA ARG A 106 -9.74 10.09 -3.68
C ARG A 106 -8.91 8.89 -3.25
N GLY A 107 -8.24 8.29 -4.23
CA GLY A 107 -7.22 7.27 -3.98
C GLY A 107 -6.32 7.13 -5.19
N HIS A 108 -5.17 6.48 -4.99
CA HIS A 108 -4.22 6.16 -6.05
C HIS A 108 -4.01 4.65 -6.04
N ALA A 109 -4.07 4.05 -7.23
CA ALA A 109 -3.77 2.65 -7.44
C ALA A 109 -2.26 2.48 -7.66
N ASP A 110 -1.71 1.35 -7.21
CA ASP A 110 -0.30 1.03 -7.47
C ASP A 110 -0.06 0.73 -8.96
N GLY A 111 -1.10 0.34 -9.69
CA GLY A 111 -1.09 0.29 -11.14
C GLY A 111 -2.15 -0.63 -11.75
N PHE A 112 -1.93 -0.97 -13.01
CA PHE A 112 -2.71 -1.94 -13.77
C PHE A 112 -1.79 -2.93 -14.47
N LEU A 113 -2.31 -4.11 -14.78
CA LEU A 113 -1.55 -5.10 -15.53
C LEU A 113 -2.40 -5.99 -16.43
N VAL A 114 -1.74 -6.53 -17.46
CA VAL A 114 -2.25 -7.54 -18.41
C VAL A 114 -1.17 -8.64 -18.55
N GLY A 115 -1.56 -9.86 -18.98
CA GLY A 115 -0.63 -10.98 -19.14
C GLY A 115 -0.65 -12.00 -18.00
N VAL A 116 -1.63 -11.92 -17.09
CA VAL A 116 -1.86 -12.94 -16.05
C VAL A 116 -2.32 -14.24 -16.72
N ILE A 117 -1.69 -15.38 -16.41
CA ILE A 117 -1.92 -16.67 -17.09
C ILE A 117 -3.41 -17.07 -17.08
N GLU A 118 -4.09 -16.83 -15.97
CA GLU A 118 -5.51 -17.15 -15.78
C GLU A 118 -6.45 -16.25 -16.61
N ALA A 119 -5.98 -15.07 -17.03
CA ALA A 119 -6.74 -14.11 -17.83
C ALA A 119 -5.80 -13.20 -18.66
N PRO A 120 -5.17 -13.74 -19.73
CA PRO A 120 -4.00 -13.11 -20.35
C PRO A 120 -4.28 -11.75 -20.99
N THR A 121 -5.51 -11.50 -21.43
CA THR A 121 -5.89 -10.26 -22.13
C THR A 121 -6.76 -9.33 -21.28
N THR A 122 -7.16 -9.75 -20.08
CA THR A 122 -8.03 -8.94 -19.22
C THR A 122 -7.18 -8.00 -18.37
N PRO A 123 -7.47 -6.69 -18.33
CA PRO A 123 -6.82 -5.78 -17.39
C PRO A 123 -7.19 -6.11 -15.94
N HIS A 124 -6.18 -6.07 -15.07
CA HIS A 124 -6.33 -6.23 -13.63
C HIS A 124 -5.85 -4.97 -12.92
N LEU A 125 -6.55 -4.60 -11.85
CA LEU A 125 -5.98 -3.69 -10.86
C LEU A 125 -4.75 -4.37 -10.24
N PHE A 126 -3.66 -3.64 -10.09
CA PHE A 126 -2.51 -4.06 -9.30
C PHE A 126 -2.50 -3.28 -7.99
N GLU A 127 -2.51 -4.00 -6.87
CA GLU A 127 -2.45 -3.42 -5.53
C GLU A 127 -1.54 -4.29 -4.65
N ALA A 128 -0.36 -3.79 -4.35
CA ALA A 128 0.67 -4.44 -3.59
C ALA A 128 0.54 -4.12 -2.09
N LYS A 129 0.62 -5.16 -1.25
CA LYS A 129 0.69 -4.99 0.20
C LYS A 129 1.76 -5.91 0.77
N THR A 130 2.67 -5.34 1.55
CA THR A 130 3.64 -6.13 2.31
C THR A 130 2.99 -6.72 3.56
N HIS A 131 3.27 -7.99 3.85
CA HIS A 131 2.77 -8.67 5.03
C HIS A 131 3.90 -9.36 5.81
N ASN A 132 3.79 -9.33 7.13
CA ASN A 132 4.54 -10.26 7.97
C ASN A 132 4.01 -11.70 7.80
N THR A 133 4.79 -12.68 8.27
CA THR A 133 4.49 -14.11 8.12
C THR A 133 3.09 -14.50 8.63
N LYS A 134 2.70 -13.99 9.80
CA LYS A 134 1.39 -14.29 10.42
C LYS A 134 0.24 -13.73 9.59
N SER A 135 0.36 -12.46 9.18
CA SER A 135 -0.65 -11.79 8.36
C SER A 135 -0.79 -12.47 6.99
N PHE A 136 0.31 -12.90 6.39
CA PHE A 136 0.28 -13.61 5.12
C PHE A 136 -0.30 -15.03 5.24
N ALA A 137 -0.01 -15.74 6.32
CA ALA A 137 -0.63 -17.05 6.59
C ALA A 137 -2.16 -16.94 6.70
N LYS A 138 -2.66 -15.92 7.41
CA LYS A 138 -4.10 -15.64 7.48
C LYS A 138 -4.69 -15.31 6.11
N LEU A 139 -4.00 -14.47 5.32
CA LEU A 139 -4.43 -14.11 3.96
C LEU A 139 -4.57 -15.36 3.07
N LYS A 140 -3.61 -16.29 3.12
CA LYS A 140 -3.67 -17.55 2.36
C LYS A 140 -4.83 -18.46 2.80
N ALA A 141 -5.13 -18.49 4.09
CA ALA A 141 -6.16 -19.37 4.63
C ALA A 141 -7.59 -18.84 4.39
N GLU A 142 -7.79 -17.54 4.50
CA GLU A 142 -9.14 -16.94 4.55
C GLU A 142 -9.47 -16.07 3.34
N GLY A 143 -8.48 -15.71 2.51
CA GLY A 143 -8.61 -14.74 1.43
C GLY A 143 -8.64 -13.29 1.92
N VAL A 144 -8.52 -12.34 0.99
CA VAL A 144 -8.39 -10.90 1.29
C VAL A 144 -9.62 -10.33 1.97
N CYS A 145 -10.83 -10.73 1.57
CA CYS A 145 -12.09 -10.20 2.10
C CYS A 145 -12.20 -10.41 3.63
N LYS A 146 -11.87 -11.61 4.12
CA LYS A 146 -11.90 -11.93 5.56
C LYS A 146 -10.64 -11.49 6.31
N ALA A 147 -9.47 -11.69 5.70
CA ALA A 147 -8.21 -11.40 6.38
C ALA A 147 -7.89 -9.90 6.46
N LYS A 148 -8.36 -9.11 5.47
CA LYS A 148 -8.05 -7.70 5.23
C LYS A 148 -9.25 -6.94 4.64
N PRO A 149 -10.35 -6.78 5.39
CA PRO A 149 -11.57 -6.12 4.90
C PRO A 149 -11.32 -4.68 4.40
N LEU A 150 -10.44 -3.91 5.06
CA LEU A 150 -10.04 -2.58 4.59
C LEU A 150 -9.44 -2.60 3.18
N HIS A 151 -8.47 -3.50 2.93
CA HIS A 151 -7.84 -3.62 1.61
C HIS A 151 -8.83 -4.11 0.56
N TYR A 152 -9.71 -5.04 0.94
CA TYR A 152 -10.76 -5.51 0.05
C TYR A 152 -11.68 -4.36 -0.36
N ALA A 153 -12.16 -3.53 0.58
CA ALA A 153 -13.00 -2.38 0.29
C ALA A 153 -12.31 -1.37 -0.64
N GLN A 154 -11.03 -1.06 -0.38
CA GLN A 154 -10.22 -0.21 -1.27
C GLN A 154 -10.16 -0.77 -2.70
N MET A 155 -9.84 -2.05 -2.85
CA MET A 155 -9.76 -2.70 -4.17
C MET A 155 -11.12 -2.70 -4.89
N GLN A 156 -12.23 -2.93 -4.17
CA GLN A 156 -13.57 -2.87 -4.76
C GLN A 156 -13.90 -1.47 -5.28
N VAL A 157 -13.57 -0.42 -4.51
CA VAL A 157 -13.76 0.97 -4.93
C VAL A 157 -12.96 1.27 -6.20
N TYR A 158 -11.68 0.90 -6.23
CA TYR A 158 -10.84 1.13 -7.41
C TYR A 158 -11.38 0.38 -8.63
N MET A 159 -11.71 -0.90 -8.47
CA MET A 159 -12.29 -1.68 -9.56
C MET A 159 -13.60 -1.08 -10.06
N HIS A 160 -14.47 -0.62 -9.17
CA HIS A 160 -15.73 0.03 -9.55
C HIS A 160 -15.49 1.33 -10.34
N LEU A 161 -14.69 2.26 -9.79
CA LEU A 161 -14.46 3.57 -10.39
C LEU A 161 -13.61 3.51 -11.66
N MET A 162 -12.76 2.49 -11.81
CA MET A 162 -11.92 2.27 -13.00
C MET A 162 -12.50 1.24 -13.98
N SER A 163 -13.74 0.78 -13.77
CA SER A 163 -14.43 -0.21 -14.63
C SER A 163 -13.66 -1.53 -14.83
N LEU A 164 -12.98 -2.00 -13.77
CA LEU A 164 -12.26 -3.27 -13.75
C LEU A 164 -13.08 -4.36 -13.07
N THR A 165 -12.82 -5.60 -13.45
CA THR A 165 -13.54 -6.77 -12.90
C THR A 165 -12.65 -7.66 -12.03
N ARG A 166 -11.34 -7.38 -11.98
CA ARG A 166 -10.33 -8.23 -11.35
C ARG A 166 -9.18 -7.41 -10.76
N VAL A 167 -8.58 -7.97 -9.71
CA VAL A 167 -7.41 -7.42 -9.03
C VAL A 167 -6.37 -8.52 -8.83
N LEU A 168 -5.11 -8.19 -9.07
CA LEU A 168 -3.95 -8.96 -8.62
C LEU A 168 -3.39 -8.32 -7.35
N SER A 169 -3.77 -8.86 -6.18
CA SER A 169 -3.20 -8.45 -4.91
C SER A 169 -2.07 -9.41 -4.51
N ARG A 170 -0.80 -9.00 -4.61
CA ARG A 170 0.35 -9.84 -4.24
C ARG A 170 1.11 -9.27 -3.05
N CYS A 171 1.74 -10.18 -2.32
CA CYS A 171 2.67 -9.91 -1.23
C CYS A 171 3.98 -10.64 -1.52
N PRO A 172 5.15 -9.98 -1.46
CA PRO A 172 6.40 -10.68 -1.32
C PRO A 172 6.49 -11.13 0.14
N GLN A 173 6.79 -12.42 0.37
CA GLN A 173 7.28 -12.78 1.70
C GLN A 173 8.64 -12.11 1.85
N GLY A 174 8.72 -11.11 2.74
CA GLY A 174 10.01 -10.57 3.15
C GLY A 174 10.88 -11.73 3.61
N HIS A 175 11.91 -12.06 2.83
CA HIS A 175 12.88 -13.07 3.19
C HIS A 175 13.63 -12.56 4.43
N ARG A 176 13.11 -12.84 5.63
CA ARG A 176 14.01 -13.08 6.76
C ARG A 176 14.79 -14.32 6.35
N ARG A 177 15.98 -14.11 5.81
CA ARG A 177 17.01 -15.15 5.79
C ARG A 177 17.02 -15.73 7.19
N SER A 178 16.64 -17.00 7.34
CA SER A 178 16.99 -17.73 8.55
C SER A 178 18.50 -17.62 8.65
N ALA A 179 18.99 -16.89 9.66
CA ALA A 179 20.37 -17.04 10.07
C ALA A 179 20.57 -18.54 10.29
N ARG A 180 21.52 -19.10 9.53
CA ARG A 180 22.07 -20.42 9.83
C ARG A 180 22.75 -20.37 11.19
#